data_AF-A0A5N1KWA1-F1
#
_entry.id   AF-A0A5N1KWA1-F1
#
_cell.length_a   1.000
_cell.length_b   1.000
_cell.length_c   1.000
_cell.angle_alpha   90.00
_cell.angle_beta   90.00
_cell.angle_gamma   90.00
#
_symmetry.space_group_name_H-M   'P 1'
#
loop_
_entity.id
_entity.type
_entity.pdbx_description
1 polymer ?
#
loop_
_entity_poly.entity_id
_entity_poly.type
_entity_poly.pdbx_seq_one_letter_code
_entity_poly.pdbx_strand_id
1 'polypeptide(L)'
;MEADRQPVWLADGDSRPTESTHSRRLESDIIDTAAKADRVTVAEDVDWSPIRTFLDETDFDTETVYLQNVMIEECFRLTLCQISWTTDNISTDYGRVSRPYDEPCAAGNKVYAVWFIRIPDTVKADDISSYSSSIGGNSCERQRVGVEGGSGGDSAPSTDRHTGTSGEQA
;
A
#
# COMPACT_ATOMS: atom_id res chain seq x y z
N MET A 1 9.74 12.60 18.21
CA MET A 1 8.73 12.33 17.17
C MET A 1 8.12 10.99 17.50
N GLU A 2 6.84 10.93 17.87
CA GLU A 2 6.12 9.66 18.03
C GLU A 2 5.75 9.14 16.63
N ALA A 3 6.75 8.59 15.93
CA ALA A 3 6.59 7.98 14.62
C ALA A 3 5.80 6.66 14.67
N ASP A 4 5.56 6.15 15.89
CA ASP A 4 4.89 4.89 16.15
C ASP A 4 3.35 5.00 16.19
N ARG A 5 2.81 6.23 16.06
CA ARG A 5 1.36 6.49 16.03
C ARG A 5 0.90 6.92 14.65
N GLN A 6 -0.29 6.49 14.25
CA GLN A 6 -0.88 6.90 12.98
C GLN A 6 -1.06 8.43 12.91
N PRO A 7 -0.61 9.10 11.85
CA PRO A 7 -0.63 10.56 11.75
C PRO A 7 -2.02 11.12 11.40
N VAL A 8 -2.90 10.31 10.83
CA VAL A 8 -4.26 10.71 10.41
C VAL A 8 -5.25 9.67 10.92
N TRP A 9 -6.35 10.11 11.52
CA TRP A 9 -7.39 9.23 12.04
C TRP A 9 -8.77 9.90 11.96
N LEU A 10 -9.83 9.10 12.02
CA LEU A 10 -11.19 9.59 12.23
C LEU A 10 -11.45 9.75 13.73
N ALA A 11 -11.83 10.96 14.16
CA ALA A 11 -12.20 11.22 15.53
C ALA A 11 -13.58 10.62 15.84
N ASP A 12 -13.58 9.43 16.45
CA ASP A 12 -14.72 8.90 17.22
C ASP A 12 -14.79 9.49 18.64
N GLY A 13 -13.81 10.32 19.02
CA GLY A 13 -13.70 11.08 20.27
C GLY A 13 -12.43 11.98 20.28
N ASP A 14 -12.09 12.60 21.41
CA ASP A 14 -11.00 13.61 21.54
C ASP A 14 -9.56 13.05 21.54
N SER A 15 -9.34 11.77 21.20
CA SER A 15 -8.03 11.14 21.40
C SER A 15 -7.55 10.40 20.15
N ARG A 16 -6.29 10.70 19.77
CA ARG A 16 -5.53 9.93 18.79
C ARG A 16 -5.52 8.46 19.22
N PRO A 17 -5.79 7.50 18.32
CA PRO A 17 -5.76 6.09 18.66
C PRO A 17 -4.45 5.71 19.34
N THR A 18 -4.54 5.09 20.51
CA THR A 18 -3.38 4.61 21.27
C THR A 18 -2.67 3.50 20.49
N GLU A 19 -1.33 3.46 20.59
CA GLU A 19 -0.52 2.37 20.05
C GLU A 19 -1.05 1.03 20.56
N SER A 20 -1.65 0.25 19.67
CA SER A 20 -1.88 -1.15 19.96
C SER A 20 -0.57 -1.90 19.71
N THR A 21 -0.23 -2.87 20.56
CA THR A 21 0.94 -3.77 20.35
C THR A 21 0.83 -4.58 19.04
N HIS A 22 -0.33 -4.48 18.38
CA HIS A 22 -0.66 -5.07 17.09
C HIS A 22 -1.07 -4.00 16.07
N SER A 23 -0.60 -2.75 16.22
CA SER A 23 -0.89 -1.66 15.27
C SER A 23 -0.65 -2.20 13.88
N ARG A 24 -1.71 -2.31 13.10
CA ARG A 24 -1.62 -3.00 11.83
C ARG A 24 -0.66 -2.17 10.99
N ARG A 25 0.24 -2.81 10.25
CA ARG A 25 1.16 -2.11 9.32
C ARG A 25 0.39 -1.32 8.25
N LEU A 26 -0.91 -1.53 8.19
CA LEU A 26 -1.85 -0.94 7.27
C LEU A 26 -3.18 -0.72 7.99
N GLU A 27 -3.65 0.51 8.02
CA GLU A 27 -4.99 0.90 8.52
C GLU A 27 -5.72 1.63 7.40
N SER A 28 -7.03 1.45 7.33
CA SER A 28 -7.84 1.92 6.21
C SER A 28 -9.22 2.33 6.67
N ASP A 29 -9.71 3.42 6.09
CA ASP A 29 -11.02 4.00 6.37
C ASP A 29 -11.65 4.54 5.09
N ILE A 30 -12.97 4.71 5.13
CA ILE A 30 -13.76 5.28 4.04
C ILE A 30 -14.42 6.54 4.55
N ILE A 31 -14.28 7.63 3.80
CA ILE A 31 -14.94 8.91 4.01
C ILE A 31 -15.96 9.07 2.88
N ASP A 32 -17.20 8.72 3.17
CA ASP A 32 -18.33 8.65 2.23
C ASP A 32 -19.32 9.82 2.39
N THR A 33 -19.02 10.75 3.30
CA THR A 33 -19.85 11.92 3.58
C THR A 33 -18.98 13.10 4.04
N ALA A 34 -19.45 14.32 3.78
CA ALA A 34 -18.82 15.54 4.30
C ALA A 34 -18.76 15.54 5.84
N ALA A 35 -19.81 15.05 6.51
CA ALA A 35 -19.83 14.94 7.97
C ALA A 35 -18.75 13.98 8.51
N LYS A 36 -18.37 12.95 7.75
CA LYS A 36 -17.24 12.08 8.10
C LYS A 36 -15.90 12.73 7.76
N ALA A 37 -15.83 13.53 6.69
CA ALA A 37 -14.66 14.31 6.34
C ALA A 37 -14.30 15.34 7.43
N ASP A 38 -15.30 15.99 8.01
CA ASP A 38 -15.14 16.93 9.14
C ASP A 38 -14.56 16.29 10.40
N ARG A 39 -14.58 14.95 10.49
CA ARG A 39 -14.05 14.19 11.62
C ARG A 39 -12.62 13.73 11.40
N VAL A 40 -12.04 13.97 10.22
CA VAL A 40 -10.63 13.67 9.96
C VAL A 40 -9.76 14.58 10.83
N THR A 41 -8.91 13.95 11.64
CA THR A 41 -7.94 14.63 12.48
C THR A 41 -6.54 14.23 12.08
N VAL A 42 -5.60 15.17 12.25
CA VAL A 42 -4.22 15.05 11.82
C VAL A 42 -3.29 15.41 12.98
N ALA A 43 -2.15 14.73 13.06
CA ALA A 43 -1.12 15.01 14.04
C ALA A 43 -0.56 16.43 13.87
N GLU A 44 -0.13 17.05 14.98
CA GLU A 44 0.28 18.47 15.01
C GLU A 44 1.46 18.80 14.07
N ASP A 45 2.27 17.81 13.72
CA ASP A 45 3.45 17.93 12.86
C ASP A 45 3.17 17.69 11.37
N VAL A 46 1.91 17.43 11.00
CA VAL A 46 1.48 17.23 9.62
C VAL A 46 0.65 18.43 9.14
N ASP A 47 0.94 18.94 7.95
CA ASP A 47 0.19 20.04 7.35
C ASP A 47 -1.22 19.60 6.96
N TRP A 48 -2.22 20.14 7.66
CA TRP A 48 -3.64 19.88 7.43
C TRP A 48 -4.17 20.53 6.15
N SER A 49 -3.58 21.64 5.71
CA SER A 49 -4.10 22.50 4.62
C SER A 49 -4.38 21.73 3.32
N PRO A 50 -3.44 20.95 2.75
CA PRO A 50 -3.69 20.21 1.50
C PRO A 50 -4.74 19.11 1.65
N ILE A 51 -4.81 18.47 2.82
CA ILE A 51 -5.79 17.43 3.10
C ILE A 51 -7.19 18.04 3.14
N ARG A 52 -7.33 19.17 3.84
CA ARG A 52 -8.58 19.92 3.90
C ARG A 52 -9.06 20.33 2.51
N THR A 53 -8.20 20.94 1.69
CA THR A 53 -8.58 21.33 0.32
C THR A 53 -9.04 20.13 -0.49
N PHE A 54 -8.33 19.01 -0.42
CA PHE A 54 -8.72 17.80 -1.13
C PHE A 54 -10.11 17.27 -0.72
N LEU A 55 -10.41 17.28 0.58
CA LEU A 55 -11.71 16.87 1.12
C LEU A 55 -12.82 17.86 0.75
N ASP A 56 -12.56 19.17 0.84
CA ASP A 56 -13.51 20.24 0.48
C ASP A 56 -13.84 20.22 -1.04
N GLU A 57 -12.90 19.79 -1.89
CA GLU A 57 -13.08 19.64 -3.34
C GLU A 57 -13.71 18.31 -3.76
N THR A 58 -14.02 17.41 -2.82
CA THR A 58 -14.65 16.12 -3.13
C THR A 58 -16.18 16.25 -3.09
N ASP A 59 -16.84 15.79 -4.15
CA ASP A 59 -18.29 15.72 -4.20
C ASP A 59 -18.79 14.38 -3.63
N PHE A 60 -19.11 14.34 -2.34
CA PHE A 60 -19.52 13.11 -1.65
C PHE A 60 -20.87 12.52 -2.12
N ASP A 61 -21.62 13.23 -2.97
CA ASP A 61 -22.82 12.67 -3.60
C ASP A 61 -22.49 11.75 -4.78
N THR A 62 -21.28 11.85 -5.36
CA THR A 62 -20.85 11.06 -6.52
C THR A 62 -19.48 10.40 -6.34
N GLU A 63 -18.71 10.83 -5.34
CA GLU A 63 -17.35 10.42 -5.06
C GLU A 63 -17.22 9.97 -3.60
N THR A 64 -16.14 9.25 -3.30
CA THR A 64 -15.82 8.81 -1.94
C THR A 64 -14.31 8.87 -1.76
N VAL A 65 -13.83 9.14 -0.55
CA VAL A 65 -12.39 9.15 -0.25
C VAL A 65 -12.01 7.91 0.54
N TYR A 66 -11.07 7.15 0.00
CA TYR A 66 -10.39 6.07 0.71
C TYR A 66 -9.15 6.62 1.40
N LEU A 67 -9.11 6.51 2.73
CA LEU A 67 -7.98 6.87 3.57
C LEU A 67 -7.18 5.60 3.88
N GLN A 68 -5.87 5.66 3.70
CA GLN A 68 -4.98 4.57 4.09
C GLN A 68 -3.72 5.10 4.80
N ASN A 69 -3.44 4.55 5.99
CA ASN A 69 -2.20 4.75 6.72
C ASN A 69 -1.33 3.49 6.54
N VAL A 70 -0.13 3.63 5.97
CA VAL A 70 0.80 2.51 5.73
C VAL A 70 2.13 2.76 6.40
N MET A 71 2.58 1.82 7.22
CA MET A 71 3.90 1.87 7.84
C MET A 71 4.96 1.24 6.91
N ILE A 72 5.95 2.02 6.53
CA ILE A 72 7.05 1.62 5.64
C ILE A 72 8.40 1.95 6.24
N GLU A 73 9.48 1.30 5.77
CA GLU A 73 10.82 1.72 6.19
C GLU A 73 11.16 3.07 5.58
N GLU A 74 11.84 3.91 6.35
CA GLU A 74 12.17 5.29 6.00
C GLU A 74 12.88 5.41 4.65
N CYS A 75 13.72 4.43 4.31
CA CYS A 75 14.50 4.41 3.06
C CYS A 75 13.69 4.08 1.79
N PHE A 76 12.39 3.80 1.92
CA PHE A 76 11.52 3.55 0.78
C PHE A 76 10.41 4.60 0.66
N ARG A 77 9.89 4.71 -0.56
CA ARG A 77 8.63 5.39 -0.89
C ARG A 77 7.69 4.38 -1.54
N LEU A 78 6.39 4.63 -1.38
CA LEU A 78 5.36 3.89 -2.09
C LEU A 78 4.87 4.70 -3.28
N THR A 79 4.54 3.98 -4.35
CA THR A 79 3.81 4.51 -5.50
C THR A 79 2.55 3.68 -5.65
N LEU A 80 1.38 4.32 -5.63
CA LEU A 80 0.11 3.64 -5.92
C LEU A 80 0.11 3.18 -7.39
N CYS A 81 0.09 1.87 -7.61
CA CYS A 81 0.05 1.26 -8.93
C CYS A 81 -1.37 1.04 -9.42
N GLN A 82 -2.23 0.56 -8.52
CA GLN A 82 -3.62 0.26 -8.83
C GLN A 82 -4.48 0.40 -7.58
N ILE A 83 -5.71 0.83 -7.78
CA ILE A 83 -6.80 0.70 -6.82
C ILE A 83 -7.98 0.03 -7.53
N SER A 84 -8.68 -0.84 -6.82
CA SER A 84 -9.95 -1.42 -7.26
C SER A 84 -10.90 -1.52 -6.08
N TRP A 85 -12.20 -1.47 -6.37
CA TRP A 85 -13.24 -1.56 -5.36
C TRP A 85 -14.40 -2.41 -5.88
N THR A 86 -15.05 -3.11 -4.95
CA THR A 86 -16.33 -3.79 -5.11
C THR A 86 -17.31 -3.21 -4.09
N THR A 87 -18.50 -3.79 -4.00
CA THR A 87 -19.50 -3.39 -3.00
C THR A 87 -19.05 -3.65 -1.56
N ASP A 88 -18.12 -4.57 -1.34
CA ASP A 88 -17.75 -5.10 -0.02
C ASP A 88 -16.24 -5.09 0.28
N ASN A 89 -15.40 -4.74 -0.71
CA ASN A 89 -13.94 -4.73 -0.58
C ASN A 89 -13.29 -3.59 -1.36
N ILE A 90 -12.24 -3.00 -0.77
CA ILE A 90 -11.32 -2.11 -1.49
C ILE A 90 -9.93 -2.74 -1.48
N SER A 91 -9.29 -2.78 -2.65
CA SER A 91 -7.93 -3.28 -2.83
C SER A 91 -7.02 -2.22 -3.40
N THR A 92 -5.81 -2.11 -2.83
CA THR A 92 -4.73 -1.25 -3.35
C THR A 92 -3.50 -2.08 -3.67
N ASP A 93 -2.76 -1.67 -4.69
CA ASP A 93 -1.47 -2.25 -5.04
C ASP A 93 -0.43 -1.14 -5.14
N TYR A 94 0.66 -1.30 -4.41
CA TYR A 94 1.75 -0.35 -4.33
C TYR A 94 3.05 -0.95 -4.83
N GLY A 95 3.81 -0.14 -5.55
CA GLY A 95 5.22 -0.39 -5.83
C GLY A 95 6.08 0.27 -4.76
N ARG A 96 7.09 -0.43 -4.28
CA ARG A 96 8.08 0.12 -3.34
C ARG A 96 9.33 0.52 -4.10
N VAL A 97 9.73 1.79 -3.97
CA VAL A 97 10.93 2.34 -4.58
C VAL A 97 11.87 2.88 -3.52
N SER A 98 13.18 2.69 -3.70
CA SER A 98 14.17 3.29 -2.80
C SER A 98 14.13 4.81 -2.91
N ARG A 99 14.36 5.50 -1.79
CA ARG A 99 14.59 6.94 -1.83
C ARG A 99 15.82 7.30 -2.69
N PRO A 100 15.82 8.50 -3.29
CA PRO A 100 17.01 9.05 -3.92
C PRO A 100 18.22 9.04 -2.98
N TYR A 101 19.43 8.89 -3.54
CA TYR A 101 20.67 8.77 -2.77
C TYR A 101 21.06 10.06 -2.01
N ASP A 102 20.48 11.19 -2.40
CA ASP A 102 20.66 12.51 -1.81
C ASP A 102 19.64 12.82 -0.69
N GLU A 103 18.68 11.92 -0.46
CA GLU A 103 17.76 12.01 0.68
C GLU A 103 18.22 11.07 1.81
N PRO A 104 18.61 11.61 2.98
CA PRO A 104 19.01 10.78 4.10
C PRO A 104 17.83 9.94 4.61
N CYS A 105 18.12 8.71 5.01
CA CYS A 105 17.20 7.81 5.68
C CYS A 105 18.00 6.89 6.61
N ALA A 106 17.33 6.29 7.60
CA ALA A 106 17.94 5.29 8.46
C ALA A 106 17.28 3.92 8.26
N ALA A 107 18.11 2.91 8.01
CA ALA A 107 17.65 1.54 7.86
C ALA A 107 17.03 1.03 9.17
N GLY A 108 15.92 0.29 9.07
CA GLY A 108 15.18 -0.21 10.23
C GLY A 108 14.24 0.81 10.89
N ASN A 109 14.38 2.10 10.60
CA ASN A 109 13.40 3.10 11.00
C ASN A 109 12.15 2.98 10.14
N LYS A 110 10.99 3.20 10.76
CA LYS A 110 9.69 3.18 10.09
C LYS A 110 9.01 4.52 10.16
N VAL A 111 8.27 4.82 9.12
CA VAL A 111 7.49 6.04 8.95
C VAL A 111 6.13 5.69 8.38
N TYR A 112 5.15 6.56 8.59
CA TYR A 112 3.84 6.44 7.95
C TYR A 112 3.84 7.14 6.59
N ALA A 113 3.32 6.43 5.58
CA ALA A 113 2.84 7.00 4.34
C ALA A 113 1.31 7.04 4.40
N VAL A 114 0.72 8.21 4.18
CA VAL A 114 -0.73 8.41 4.21
C VAL A 114 -1.24 8.68 2.80
N TRP A 115 -2.30 7.98 2.41
CA TRP A 115 -2.96 8.14 1.13
C TRP A 115 -4.39 8.57 1.32
N PHE A 116 -4.77 9.65 0.64
CA PHE A 116 -6.16 10.02 0.40
C PHE A 116 -6.42 9.78 -1.09
N ILE A 117 -7.26 8.79 -1.40
CA ILE A 117 -7.53 8.37 -2.78
C ILE A 117 -9.01 8.62 -3.07
N ARG A 118 -9.28 9.48 -4.05
CA ARG A 118 -10.65 9.74 -4.50
C ARG A 118 -11.10 8.59 -5.40
N ILE A 119 -12.19 7.96 -5.01
CA ILE A 119 -12.91 6.94 -5.77
C ILE A 119 -14.09 7.66 -6.47
N PRO A 120 -14.19 7.61 -7.80
CA PRO A 120 -15.27 8.26 -8.55
C PRO A 120 -16.56 7.42 -8.52
N ASP A 121 -16.96 7.01 -7.32
CA ASP A 121 -18.15 6.21 -7.04
C ASP A 121 -18.57 6.41 -5.57
N THR A 122 -19.84 6.14 -5.29
CA THR A 122 -20.43 6.25 -3.96
C THR A 122 -20.29 4.95 -3.17
N VAL A 123 -19.10 4.69 -2.65
CA VAL A 123 -18.83 3.52 -1.81
C VAL A 123 -19.24 3.82 -0.37
N LYS A 124 -20.22 3.10 0.18
CA LYS A 124 -20.66 3.30 1.56
C LYS A 124 -19.72 2.60 2.53
N ALA A 125 -19.32 3.31 3.57
CA ALA A 125 -18.39 2.77 4.56
C ALA A 125 -18.94 1.52 5.26
N ASP A 126 -20.25 1.49 5.53
CA ASP A 126 -20.93 0.39 6.23
C ASP A 126 -21.08 -0.88 5.38
N ASP A 127 -20.96 -0.76 4.04
CA ASP A 127 -21.05 -1.90 3.13
C ASP A 127 -19.71 -2.63 2.96
N ILE A 128 -18.59 -1.95 3.24
CA ILE A 128 -17.25 -2.51 3.10
C ILE A 128 -16.88 -3.36 4.31
N SER A 129 -16.65 -4.64 4.06
CA SER A 129 -16.32 -5.63 5.07
C SER A 129 -14.83 -5.98 5.12
N SER A 130 -14.08 -5.59 4.08
CA SER A 130 -12.67 -5.95 3.95
C SER A 130 -11.85 -4.92 3.19
N TYR A 131 -10.55 -4.90 3.52
CA TYR A 131 -9.54 -4.11 2.85
C TYR A 131 -8.35 -5.01 2.54
N SER A 132 -7.83 -4.92 1.33
CA SER A 132 -6.61 -5.62 0.93
C SER A 132 -5.58 -4.65 0.37
N SER A 133 -4.31 -4.97 0.60
CA SER A 133 -3.22 -4.20 0.01
C SER A 133 -2.02 -5.07 -0.25
N SER A 134 -1.40 -4.87 -1.41
CA SER A 134 -0.11 -5.46 -1.76
C SER A 134 0.96 -4.38 -1.89
N ILE A 135 2.18 -4.72 -1.47
CA ILE A 135 3.36 -3.88 -1.64
C ILE A 135 4.43 -4.71 -2.35
N GLY A 136 4.59 -4.47 -3.65
CA GLY A 136 5.60 -5.10 -4.48
C GLY A 136 6.98 -4.48 -4.26
N GLY A 137 8.04 -5.29 -4.44
CA GLY A 137 9.43 -4.84 -4.27
C GLY A 137 10.00 -3.96 -5.39
N ASN A 138 9.21 -3.67 -6.44
CA ASN A 138 9.64 -2.90 -7.62
C ASN A 138 8.65 -1.75 -7.90
N SER A 139 8.99 -0.87 -8.85
CA SER A 139 8.07 0.11 -9.43
C SER A 139 6.88 -0.57 -10.13
N CYS A 140 5.81 0.21 -10.36
CA CYS A 140 4.58 -0.22 -11.05
C CYS A 140 4.79 -0.71 -12.49
N GLU A 141 5.99 -0.55 -13.06
CA GLU A 141 6.30 -0.84 -14.46
C GLU A 141 6.36 -2.34 -14.78
N ARG A 142 6.44 -3.22 -13.77
CA ARG A 142 6.50 -4.68 -14.00
C ARG A 142 5.15 -5.41 -13.98
N GLN A 143 4.01 -4.73 -13.79
CA GLN A 143 2.70 -5.39 -13.75
C GLN A 143 2.15 -5.76 -15.16
N ARG A 144 2.90 -5.53 -16.24
CA ARG A 144 2.51 -5.93 -17.61
C ARG A 144 3.49 -6.92 -18.24
N VAL A 145 3.58 -8.13 -17.69
CA VAL A 145 3.90 -9.31 -18.51
C VAL A 145 3.14 -10.52 -17.96
N GLY A 146 1.86 -10.64 -18.32
CA GLY A 146 1.23 -11.95 -18.38
C GLY A 146 1.79 -12.68 -19.59
N VAL A 147 2.87 -13.45 -19.41
CA VAL A 147 3.21 -14.47 -20.39
C VAL A 147 2.20 -15.57 -20.17
N GLU A 148 1.26 -15.75 -21.11
CA GLU A 148 0.54 -17.01 -21.27
C GLU A 148 1.59 -18.10 -21.47
N GLY A 149 1.95 -18.77 -20.38
CA GLY A 149 2.74 -20.00 -20.41
C GLY A 149 1.85 -21.09 -20.98
N GLY A 150 1.75 -21.14 -22.31
CA GLY A 150 1.20 -22.27 -23.02
C GLY A 150 1.87 -23.54 -22.51
N SER A 151 1.04 -24.50 -22.10
CA SER A 151 1.47 -25.85 -21.72
C SER A 151 1.99 -26.56 -22.97
N GLY A 152 3.22 -26.25 -23.35
CA GLY A 152 4.03 -27.01 -24.29
C GLY A 152 4.73 -28.11 -23.52
N GLY A 153 4.02 -29.20 -23.25
CA GLY A 153 4.63 -30.43 -22.78
C GLY A 153 5.44 -31.04 -23.93
N ASP A 154 6.74 -30.77 -23.94
CA ASP A 154 7.69 -31.54 -24.75
C ASP A 154 8.70 -32.19 -23.79
N SER A 155 8.51 -33.49 -23.60
CA SER A 155 9.38 -34.37 -22.84
C SER A 155 10.75 -34.41 -23.51
N ALA A 156 11.77 -33.80 -22.91
CA ALA A 156 13.15 -34.04 -23.31
C ALA A 156 13.57 -35.46 -22.89
N PRO A 157 14.07 -36.32 -23.81
CA PRO A 157 14.53 -37.65 -23.47
C PRO A 157 15.88 -37.62 -22.77
N SER A 158 16.02 -38.48 -21.77
CA SER A 158 17.24 -38.78 -21.03
C SER A 158 18.41 -39.03 -21.98
N THR A 159 19.50 -38.27 -21.81
CA THR A 159 20.80 -38.63 -22.38
C THR A 159 21.82 -38.73 -21.24
N ASP A 160 22.14 -39.96 -20.90
CA ASP A 160 23.32 -40.34 -20.12
C ASP A 160 24.59 -39.75 -20.73
N ARG A 161 25.43 -39.14 -19.89
CA ARG A 161 26.88 -39.04 -20.10
C ARG A 161 27.56 -38.79 -18.76
N HIS A 162 27.99 -39.88 -18.14
CA HIS A 162 28.94 -39.85 -17.03
C HIS A 162 30.36 -39.86 -17.63
N THR A 163 31.07 -38.76 -17.48
CA THR A 163 32.52 -38.66 -17.72
C THR A 163 33.26 -39.05 -16.45
N GLY A 164 34.20 -40.00 -16.56
CA GLY A 164 35.08 -40.39 -15.47
C GLY A 164 36.41 -40.92 -15.99
N THR A 165 37.37 -40.02 -16.13
CA THR A 165 38.80 -40.25 -16.38
C THR A 165 39.40 -41.22 -15.36
N SER A 166 40.18 -42.19 -15.82
CA SER A 166 41.22 -42.82 -15.01
C SER A 166 42.46 -42.99 -15.88
N GLY A 167 43.49 -42.21 -15.59
CA GLY A 167 44.85 -42.50 -16.03
C GLY A 167 45.60 -43.08 -14.83
N GLU A 168 46.20 -44.26 -14.99
CA GLU A 168 47.35 -44.68 -14.20
C GLU A 168 48.13 -45.84 -14.87
N GLN A 169 49.44 -45.60 -15.07
CA GLN A 169 50.63 -46.49 -15.07
C GLN A 169 50.76 -47.73 -16.00
N ALA A 170 51.74 -47.70 -16.92
CA ALA A 170 53.09 -48.27 -16.77
C ALA A 170 53.98 -47.95 -17.99
#